data_AF-A0A2U2N4J0-F1
#
_entry.id   AF-A0A2U2N4J0-F1
#
_cell.length_a   1.000
_cell.length_b   1.000
_cell.length_c   1.000
_cell.angle_alpha   90.00
_cell.angle_beta   90.00
_cell.angle_gamma   90.00
#
_symmetry.space_group_name_H-M   'P 1'
#
loop_
_entity.id
_entity.type
_entity.pdbx_description
1 polymer ?
#
loop_
_entity_poly.entity_id
_entity_poly.type
_entity_poly.pdbx_seq_one_letter_code
_entity_poly.pdbx_strand_id
1 'polypeptide(L)'
;MPDAATVLAVTLTFLLAGAVKGVVGLGLPSIALALLTATQGLHSAMALLIMPSLVTNVWQALSGGYGRRTLARVWPFLLAATLTVWVGALALRRIDVAWLSGLLGVLLAAYALFALMRAAVRIPPATERWAGPLLGGINGVLTGMTGAFAFPGVLYLQGLGLPRDQLVQAMGMLFTASTLALALALGGQQLLGWDTGLLSTGAVLPALLGMALGRRLRHRLPEPVFRRVFFLALLGLGLYILVQAVR
;
A
#
# COMPACT_ATOMS: atom_id res chain seq x y z
N MET A 1 12.57 -21.74 -9.60
CA MET A 1 12.10 -22.05 -8.24
C MET A 1 12.85 -21.20 -7.22
N PRO A 2 12.14 -20.41 -6.39
CA PRO A 2 12.76 -19.59 -5.35
C PRO A 2 13.44 -20.48 -4.30
N ASP A 3 14.55 -20.01 -3.74
CA ASP A 3 15.24 -20.70 -2.66
C ASP A 3 14.44 -20.64 -1.34
N ALA A 4 14.73 -21.57 -0.42
CA ALA A 4 13.98 -21.69 0.83
C ALA A 4 14.03 -20.42 1.68
N ALA A 5 15.14 -19.68 1.63
CA ALA A 5 15.30 -18.42 2.36
C ALA A 5 14.33 -17.34 1.83
N THR A 6 14.18 -17.21 0.52
CA THR A 6 13.21 -16.27 -0.08
C THR A 6 11.78 -16.64 0.29
N VAL A 7 11.40 -17.92 0.20
CA VAL A 7 10.05 -18.36 0.57
C VAL A 7 9.75 -18.04 2.04
N LEU A 8 10.71 -18.29 2.93
CA LEU A 8 10.58 -17.96 4.35
C LEU A 8 10.45 -16.45 4.58
N ALA A 9 11.30 -15.64 3.94
CA ALA A 9 11.26 -14.19 4.05
C ALA A 9 9.93 -13.60 3.57
N VAL A 10 9.41 -14.07 2.43
CA VAL A 10 8.09 -13.67 1.91
C VAL A 10 6.98 -14.08 2.87
N THR A 11 7.00 -15.31 3.37
CA THR A 11 5.99 -15.83 4.29
C THR A 11 5.94 -15.01 5.58
N LEU A 12 7.09 -14.78 6.21
CA LEU A 12 7.19 -13.99 7.44
C LEU A 12 6.77 -12.52 7.21
N THR A 13 7.17 -11.95 6.07
CA THR A 13 6.81 -10.59 5.71
C THR A 13 5.30 -10.43 5.59
N PHE A 14 4.62 -11.31 4.84
CA PHE A 14 3.17 -11.22 4.68
C PHE A 14 2.40 -11.60 5.94
N LEU A 15 2.92 -12.51 6.76
CA LEU A 15 2.35 -12.80 8.08
C LEU A 15 2.37 -11.55 8.98
N LEU A 16 3.51 -10.85 9.04
CA LEU A 16 3.65 -9.61 9.81
C LEU A 16 2.81 -8.47 9.23
N ALA A 17 2.89 -8.25 7.91
CA ALA A 17 2.13 -7.22 7.22
C ALA A 17 0.61 -7.43 7.35
N GLY A 18 0.18 -8.70 7.27
CA GLY A 18 -1.17 -9.13 7.57
C GLY A 18 -1.57 -8.84 9.01
N ALA A 19 -0.74 -9.20 9.99
CA ALA A 19 -0.99 -8.92 11.40
C ALA A 19 -1.17 -7.42 11.67
N VAL A 20 -0.31 -6.57 11.13
CA VAL A 20 -0.47 -5.12 11.28
C VAL A 20 -1.76 -4.64 10.63
N LYS A 21 -2.09 -5.09 9.41
CA LYS A 21 -3.37 -4.74 8.77
C LYS A 21 -4.57 -5.24 9.58
N GLY A 22 -4.46 -6.39 10.25
CA GLY A 22 -5.49 -6.91 11.15
C GLY A 22 -5.73 -6.02 12.37
N VAL A 23 -4.67 -5.42 12.92
CA VAL A 23 -4.76 -4.51 14.08
C VAL A 23 -5.22 -3.11 13.68
N VAL A 24 -4.61 -2.51 12.65
CA VAL A 24 -4.80 -1.08 12.30
C VAL A 24 -5.85 -0.88 11.20
N GLY A 25 -6.15 -1.91 10.41
CA GLY A 25 -7.01 -1.82 9.22
C GLY A 25 -6.29 -1.33 7.96
N LEU A 26 -5.05 -0.88 8.07
CA LEU A 26 -4.19 -0.42 6.97
C LEU A 26 -2.75 -0.90 7.17
N GLY A 27 -1.92 -0.79 6.13
CA GLY A 27 -0.46 -0.95 6.27
C GLY A 27 0.17 -2.22 5.70
N LEU A 28 -0.61 -3.23 5.26
CA LEU A 28 -0.04 -4.42 4.62
C LEU A 28 0.87 -4.05 3.43
N PRO A 29 0.42 -3.22 2.46
CA PRO A 29 1.29 -2.83 1.37
C PRO A 29 2.55 -2.09 1.81
N SER A 30 2.42 -1.16 2.75
CA SER A 30 3.55 -0.36 3.22
C SER A 30 4.61 -1.23 3.88
N ILE A 31 4.22 -2.20 4.73
CA ILE A 31 5.16 -3.11 5.39
C ILE A 31 5.78 -4.08 4.39
N ALA A 32 4.94 -4.70 3.57
CA ALA A 32 5.40 -5.68 2.60
C ALA A 32 6.39 -5.04 1.62
N LEU A 33 6.09 -3.86 1.07
CA LEU A 33 7.02 -3.13 0.20
C LEU A 33 8.29 -2.76 0.92
N ALA A 34 8.20 -2.28 2.15
CA ALA A 34 9.37 -1.83 2.87
C ALA A 34 10.33 -3.00 3.19
N LEU A 35 9.80 -4.13 3.67
CA LEU A 35 10.61 -5.31 3.99
C LEU A 35 11.10 -6.05 2.74
N LEU A 36 10.24 -6.24 1.74
CA LEU A 36 10.61 -6.94 0.51
C LEU A 36 11.51 -6.08 -0.37
N THR A 37 11.39 -4.75 -0.37
CA THR A 37 12.35 -3.91 -1.13
C THR A 37 13.74 -4.01 -0.51
N ALA A 38 13.84 -3.97 0.82
CA ALA A 38 15.11 -4.10 1.53
C ALA A 38 15.78 -5.48 1.34
N THR A 39 15.01 -6.54 1.07
CA THR A 39 15.53 -7.93 1.04
C THR A 39 15.55 -8.56 -0.35
N GLN A 40 14.64 -8.15 -1.25
CA GLN A 40 14.40 -8.74 -2.57
C GLN A 40 14.47 -7.71 -3.71
N GLY A 41 14.60 -6.41 -3.37
CA GLY A 41 14.55 -5.32 -4.34
C GLY A 41 13.12 -4.90 -4.71
N LEU A 42 13.00 -3.68 -5.24
CA LEU A 42 11.71 -3.00 -5.47
C LEU A 42 10.81 -3.75 -6.45
N HIS A 43 11.33 -4.18 -7.60
CA HIS A 43 10.52 -4.85 -8.63
C HIS A 43 9.92 -6.16 -8.11
N SER A 44 10.72 -6.96 -7.39
CA SER A 44 10.27 -8.21 -6.76
C SER A 44 9.22 -7.93 -5.68
N ALA A 45 9.46 -6.92 -4.83
CA ALA A 45 8.52 -6.50 -3.80
C ALA A 45 7.14 -6.12 -4.37
N MET A 46 7.12 -5.33 -5.44
CA MET A 46 5.89 -4.90 -6.11
C MET A 46 5.14 -6.09 -6.74
N ALA A 47 5.85 -7.03 -7.35
CA ALA A 47 5.26 -8.24 -7.93
C ALA A 47 4.66 -9.15 -6.85
N LEU A 48 5.42 -9.42 -5.78
CA LEU A 48 5.00 -10.27 -4.65
C LEU A 48 3.78 -9.72 -3.91
N LEU A 49 3.64 -8.39 -3.87
CA LEU A 49 2.53 -7.70 -3.22
C LEU A 49 1.17 -7.93 -3.88
N ILE A 50 1.10 -8.20 -5.18
CA ILE A 50 -0.14 -8.12 -5.97
C ILE A 50 -1.25 -8.98 -5.37
N MET A 51 -1.05 -10.30 -5.28
CA MET A 51 -2.14 -11.20 -4.90
C MET A 51 -2.59 -11.01 -3.45
N PRO A 52 -1.68 -10.92 -2.45
CA PRO A 52 -2.09 -10.69 -1.06
C PRO A 52 -2.78 -9.33 -0.88
N SER A 53 -2.27 -8.29 -1.53
CA SER A 53 -2.89 -6.95 -1.51
C SER A 53 -4.28 -7.00 -2.14
N LEU A 54 -4.42 -7.59 -3.34
CA LEU A 54 -5.67 -7.64 -4.06
C LEU A 54 -6.76 -8.35 -3.27
N VAL A 55 -6.49 -9.58 -2.79
CA VAL A 55 -7.48 -10.38 -2.05
C VAL A 55 -7.92 -9.66 -0.78
N THR A 56 -6.97 -9.17 0.02
CA THR A 56 -7.29 -8.54 1.31
C THR A 56 -7.99 -7.20 1.15
N ASN A 57 -7.71 -6.46 0.08
CA ASN A 57 -8.32 -5.16 -0.19
C ASN A 57 -9.67 -5.26 -0.90
N VAL A 58 -9.90 -6.28 -1.73
CA VAL A 58 -11.23 -6.58 -2.30
C VAL A 58 -12.19 -6.89 -1.15
N TRP A 59 -11.80 -7.76 -0.22
CA TRP A 59 -12.59 -8.02 0.98
C TRP A 59 -12.91 -6.72 1.74
N GLN A 60 -11.91 -5.86 1.93
CA GLN A 60 -12.06 -4.58 2.63
C GLN A 60 -12.97 -3.58 1.89
N ALA A 61 -12.90 -3.54 0.55
CA ALA A 61 -13.75 -2.71 -0.30
C ALA A 61 -15.23 -3.13 -0.23
N LEU A 62 -15.51 -4.41 0.00
CA LEU A 62 -16.87 -4.95 0.07
C LEU A 62 -17.47 -4.91 1.49
N SER A 63 -16.65 -4.94 2.54
CA SER A 63 -17.09 -5.13 3.94
C SER A 63 -17.74 -3.90 4.61
N GLY A 64 -17.81 -2.73 3.96
CA GLY A 64 -18.20 -1.47 4.61
C GLY A 64 -19.67 -1.07 4.52
N GLY A 65 -20.50 -1.74 3.71
CA GLY A 65 -21.94 -1.41 3.54
C GLY A 65 -22.25 -0.08 2.82
N TYR A 66 -21.29 0.84 2.70
CA TYR A 66 -21.45 2.14 2.04
C TYR A 66 -21.00 2.17 0.58
N GLY A 67 -20.82 1.01 -0.07
CA GLY A 67 -20.04 0.88 -1.31
C GLY A 67 -20.43 1.87 -2.42
N ARG A 68 -21.73 1.93 -2.76
CA ARG A 68 -22.23 2.85 -3.79
C ARG A 68 -22.04 4.33 -3.42
N ARG A 69 -22.36 4.69 -2.17
CA ARG A 69 -22.24 6.08 -1.67
C ARG A 69 -20.78 6.54 -1.63
N THR A 70 -19.89 5.67 -1.18
CA THR A 70 -18.44 5.93 -1.15
C THR A 70 -17.92 6.12 -2.56
N LEU A 71 -18.22 5.19 -3.48
CA LEU A 71 -17.77 5.25 -4.86
C LEU A 71 -18.26 6.53 -5.55
N ALA A 72 -19.53 6.91 -5.39
CA ALA A 72 -20.07 8.15 -5.96
C ALA A 72 -19.32 9.42 -5.52
N ARG A 73 -18.70 9.43 -4.34
CA ARG A 73 -17.90 10.56 -3.83
C ARG A 73 -16.44 10.49 -4.26
N VAL A 74 -15.82 9.29 -4.24
CA VAL A 74 -14.37 9.15 -4.48
C VAL A 74 -14.00 8.70 -5.89
N TRP A 75 -14.95 8.41 -6.78
CA TRP A 75 -14.65 7.92 -8.12
C TRP A 75 -13.70 8.81 -8.94
N PRO A 76 -13.71 10.16 -8.88
CA PRO A 76 -12.78 10.96 -9.68
C PRO A 76 -11.33 10.75 -9.22
N PHE A 77 -11.13 10.64 -7.90
CA PHE A 77 -9.85 10.31 -7.29
C PHE A 77 -9.41 8.89 -7.67
N LEU A 78 -10.31 7.90 -7.56
CA LEU A 78 -10.00 6.50 -7.90
C LEU A 78 -9.65 6.35 -9.39
N LEU A 79 -10.40 6.99 -10.28
CA LEU A 79 -10.17 6.94 -11.72
C LEU A 79 -8.80 7.54 -12.06
N ALA A 80 -8.51 8.74 -11.56
CA ALA A 80 -7.23 9.39 -11.77
C ALA A 80 -6.07 8.56 -11.21
N ALA A 81 -6.20 8.04 -9.98
CA ALA A 81 -5.20 7.17 -9.37
C ALA A 81 -4.96 5.90 -10.20
N THR A 82 -6.01 5.24 -10.66
CA THR A 82 -5.91 3.99 -11.42
C THR A 82 -5.24 4.21 -12.79
N LEU A 83 -5.67 5.23 -13.54
CA LEU A 83 -5.16 5.49 -14.89
C LEU A 83 -3.69 5.93 -14.88
N THR A 84 -3.30 6.71 -13.87
CA THR A 84 -1.93 7.23 -13.78
C THR A 84 -0.92 6.24 -13.19
N VAL A 85 -1.35 5.10 -12.64
CA VAL A 85 -0.42 4.01 -12.28
C VAL A 85 0.41 3.58 -13.48
N TRP A 86 -0.20 3.44 -14.66
CA TRP A 86 0.54 3.08 -15.86
C TRP A 86 1.62 4.11 -16.21
N VAL A 87 1.30 5.40 -16.09
CA VAL A 87 2.23 6.50 -16.33
C VAL A 87 3.43 6.41 -15.39
N GLY A 88 3.19 6.20 -14.10
CA GLY A 88 4.26 6.01 -13.12
C GLY A 88 5.09 4.75 -13.39
N ALA A 89 4.44 3.66 -13.79
CA ALA A 89 5.12 2.40 -14.08
C ALA A 89 6.05 2.47 -15.29
N LEU A 90 5.89 3.43 -16.21
CA LEU A 90 6.86 3.68 -17.29
C LEU A 90 8.26 4.02 -16.75
N ALA A 91 8.34 4.57 -15.52
CA ALA A 91 9.60 4.84 -14.86
C ALA A 91 10.40 3.57 -14.54
N LEU A 92 9.74 2.43 -14.31
CA LEU A 92 10.40 1.16 -13.92
C LEU A 92 11.40 0.64 -14.97
N ARG A 93 11.27 1.07 -16.23
CA ARG A 93 12.20 0.74 -17.32
C ARG A 93 13.21 1.83 -17.64
N ARG A 94 12.99 3.05 -17.16
CA ARG A 94 13.74 4.25 -17.59
C ARG A 94 14.57 4.88 -16.47
N ILE A 95 14.17 4.66 -15.23
CA ILE A 95 14.81 5.21 -14.04
C ILE A 95 15.49 4.07 -13.29
N ASP A 96 16.68 4.33 -12.77
CA ASP A 96 17.40 3.38 -11.95
C ASP A 96 16.55 2.93 -10.75
N VAL A 97 16.57 1.63 -10.47
CA VAL A 97 15.82 1.04 -9.37
C VAL A 97 16.22 1.60 -8.00
N ALA A 98 17.47 2.07 -7.85
CA ALA A 98 17.94 2.76 -6.64
C ALA A 98 17.16 4.05 -6.41
N TRP A 99 17.00 4.91 -7.42
CA TRP A 99 16.21 6.15 -7.30
C TRP A 99 14.73 5.88 -6.98
N LEU A 100 14.14 4.86 -7.60
CA LEU A 100 12.76 4.47 -7.32
C LEU A 100 12.61 3.89 -5.90
N SER A 101 13.59 3.13 -5.44
CA SER A 101 13.64 2.62 -4.06
C SER A 101 13.82 3.77 -3.06
N GLY A 102 14.67 4.75 -3.37
CA GLY A 102 14.82 5.97 -2.58
C GLY A 102 13.51 6.75 -2.48
N LEU A 103 12.78 6.89 -3.60
CA LEU A 103 11.45 7.49 -3.62
C LEU A 103 10.47 6.72 -2.71
N LEU A 104 10.44 5.39 -2.79
CA LEU A 104 9.66 4.56 -1.87
C LEU A 104 10.01 4.89 -0.41
N GLY A 105 11.30 4.94 -0.07
CA GLY A 105 11.79 5.30 1.26
C GLY A 105 11.27 6.65 1.75
N VAL A 106 11.32 7.67 0.89
CA VAL A 106 10.77 9.01 1.15
C VAL A 106 9.26 8.95 1.40
N LEU A 107 8.49 8.25 0.56
CA LEU A 107 7.04 8.14 0.71
C LEU A 107 6.64 7.45 2.01
N LEU A 108 7.36 6.39 2.40
CA LEU A 108 7.13 5.68 3.66
C LEU A 108 7.47 6.56 4.86
N ALA A 109 8.60 7.28 4.83
CA ALA A 109 9.00 8.21 5.87
C ALA A 109 8.02 9.37 6.01
N ALA A 110 7.59 9.97 4.89
CA ALA A 110 6.61 11.05 4.87
C ALA A 110 5.27 10.61 5.44
N TYR A 111 4.78 9.44 5.04
CA TYR A 111 3.54 8.88 5.58
C TYR A 111 3.63 8.62 7.09
N ALA A 112 4.74 8.04 7.53
CA ALA A 112 4.98 7.75 8.94
C ALA A 112 5.07 9.02 9.78
N LEU A 113 5.82 10.02 9.33
CA LEU A 113 5.97 11.30 10.03
C LEU A 113 4.61 12.01 10.15
N PHE A 114 3.86 12.08 9.05
CA PHE A 114 2.52 12.69 9.06
C PHE A 114 1.60 12.02 10.08
N ALA A 115 1.61 10.69 10.13
CA ALA A 115 0.78 9.93 11.05
C ALA A 115 1.24 10.05 12.52
N LEU A 116 2.55 10.16 12.78
CA LEU A 116 3.13 10.38 14.12
C LEU A 116 2.83 11.77 14.66
N MET A 117 2.84 12.79 13.79
CA MET A 117 2.46 14.16 14.15
C MET A 117 0.96 14.30 14.45
N ARG A 118 0.15 13.25 14.17
CA ARG A 118 -1.31 13.28 14.27
C ARG A 118 -1.91 14.44 13.48
N ALA A 119 -1.25 14.84 12.40
CA ALA A 119 -1.71 15.93 11.56
C ALA A 119 -3.07 15.56 10.95
N ALA A 120 -4.04 16.46 11.11
CA ALA A 120 -5.36 16.28 10.54
C ALA A 120 -5.44 17.08 9.22
N VAL A 121 -5.48 16.38 8.09
CA VAL A 121 -5.89 17.02 6.84
C VAL A 121 -7.41 17.20 6.89
N ARG A 122 -7.91 18.35 6.46
CA ARG A 122 -9.33 18.54 6.17
C ARG A 122 -9.45 19.04 4.73
N ILE A 123 -10.21 18.32 3.91
CA ILE A 123 -10.52 18.68 2.53
C ILE A 123 -11.96 19.18 2.52
N PRO A 124 -12.22 20.48 2.34
CA PRO A 124 -13.58 21.00 2.24
C PRO A 124 -14.33 20.42 1.03
N PRO A 125 -15.65 20.18 1.11
CA PRO A 125 -16.44 19.62 0.00
C PRO A 125 -16.32 20.39 -1.32
N ALA A 126 -16.17 21.72 -1.25
CA ALA A 126 -15.96 22.56 -2.43
C ALA A 126 -14.66 22.23 -3.18
N THR A 127 -13.65 21.72 -2.47
CA THR A 127 -12.34 21.40 -3.04
C THR A 127 -12.22 19.97 -3.56
N GLU A 128 -13.10 19.05 -3.12
CA GLU A 128 -13.06 17.63 -3.51
C GLU A 128 -13.07 17.42 -5.03
N ARG A 129 -13.80 18.27 -5.76
CA ARG A 129 -13.99 18.14 -7.21
C ARG A 129 -12.69 18.25 -8.02
N TRP A 130 -11.74 19.07 -7.56
CA TRP A 130 -10.46 19.28 -8.24
C TRP A 130 -9.30 18.64 -7.46
N ALA A 131 -9.33 18.66 -6.13
CA ALA A 131 -8.34 17.99 -5.30
C ALA A 131 -8.35 16.47 -5.50
N GLY A 132 -9.53 15.88 -5.73
CA GLY A 132 -9.69 14.44 -5.96
C GLY A 132 -8.90 13.95 -7.18
N PRO A 133 -9.19 14.41 -8.41
CA PRO A 133 -8.43 14.03 -9.59
C PRO A 133 -6.93 14.35 -9.48
N LEU A 134 -6.57 15.52 -8.91
CA LEU A 134 -5.17 15.93 -8.76
C LEU A 134 -4.39 14.98 -7.82
N LEU A 135 -4.88 14.78 -6.60
CA LEU A 135 -4.24 13.92 -5.61
C LEU A 135 -4.35 12.44 -6.01
N GLY A 136 -5.41 12.07 -6.74
CA GLY A 136 -5.55 10.77 -7.37
C GLY A 136 -4.43 10.55 -8.38
N GLY A 137 -4.26 11.48 -9.32
CA GLY A 137 -3.20 11.42 -10.32
C GLY A 137 -1.79 11.35 -9.71
N ILE A 138 -1.49 12.20 -8.73
CA ILE A 138 -0.21 12.16 -8.01
C ILE A 138 -0.04 10.80 -7.33
N ASN A 139 -1.06 10.31 -6.62
CA ASN A 139 -1.00 9.02 -5.95
C ASN A 139 -0.79 7.86 -6.93
N GLY A 140 -1.45 7.88 -8.08
CA GLY A 140 -1.32 6.86 -9.10
C GLY A 140 0.07 6.84 -9.71
N VAL A 141 0.63 7.98 -10.09
CA VAL A 141 2.03 8.07 -10.59
C VAL A 141 2.99 7.51 -9.55
N LEU A 142 2.91 7.95 -8.29
CA LEU A 142 3.79 7.46 -7.22
C LEU A 142 3.61 5.96 -6.97
N THR A 143 2.37 5.47 -7.04
CA THR A 143 2.06 4.04 -6.95
C THR A 143 2.71 3.26 -8.09
N GLY A 144 2.64 3.75 -9.33
CA GLY A 144 3.29 3.10 -10.47
C GLY A 144 4.80 3.03 -10.34
N MET A 145 5.41 4.08 -9.79
CA MET A 145 6.86 4.18 -9.59
C MET A 145 7.39 3.32 -8.45
N THR A 146 6.59 3.07 -7.40
CA THR A 146 7.09 2.51 -6.13
C THR A 146 6.26 1.35 -5.56
N GLY A 147 5.06 1.12 -6.09
CA GLY A 147 4.05 0.24 -5.51
C GLY A 147 3.34 0.80 -4.26
N ALA A 148 3.81 1.92 -3.68
CA ALA A 148 3.25 2.44 -2.45
C ALA A 148 1.94 3.21 -2.68
N PHE A 149 0.88 2.77 -1.98
CA PHE A 149 -0.45 3.37 -2.10
C PHE A 149 -0.79 4.40 -1.01
N ALA A 150 0.06 4.51 0.02
CA ALA A 150 -0.30 5.20 1.25
C ALA A 150 -0.27 6.73 1.12
N PHE A 151 0.80 7.27 0.54
CA PHE A 151 0.99 8.71 0.44
C PHE A 151 1.01 9.15 -1.03
N PRO A 152 0.24 10.19 -1.43
CA PRO A 152 -0.69 11.00 -0.63
C PRO A 152 -2.11 10.43 -0.48
N GLY A 153 -2.44 9.30 -1.13
CA GLY A 153 -3.84 8.85 -1.31
C GLY A 153 -4.61 8.59 -0.01
N VAL A 154 -3.98 7.94 0.98
CA VAL A 154 -4.62 7.69 2.28
C VAL A 154 -4.88 9.00 3.02
N LEU A 155 -4.00 9.99 2.92
CA LEU A 155 -4.18 11.29 3.56
C LEU A 155 -5.34 12.06 2.94
N TYR A 156 -5.49 12.00 1.61
CA TYR A 156 -6.65 12.56 0.94
C TYR A 156 -7.95 11.94 1.46
N LEU A 157 -8.02 10.60 1.49
CA LEU A 157 -9.22 9.89 1.97
C LEU A 157 -9.53 10.19 3.45
N GLN A 158 -8.51 10.29 4.31
CA GLN A 158 -8.67 10.73 5.70
C GLN A 158 -9.19 12.17 5.77
N GLY A 159 -8.72 13.04 4.87
CA GLY A 159 -9.10 14.44 4.78
C GLY A 159 -10.57 14.68 4.40
N LEU A 160 -11.23 13.71 3.78
CA LEU A 160 -12.66 13.76 3.43
C LEU A 160 -13.60 13.66 4.63
N GLY A 161 -13.07 13.35 5.83
CA GLY A 161 -13.87 13.21 7.06
C GLY A 161 -14.88 12.06 7.00
N LEU A 162 -14.55 10.99 6.26
CA LEU A 162 -15.40 9.80 6.18
C LEU A 162 -15.50 9.10 7.55
N PRO A 163 -16.68 8.59 7.93
CA PRO A 163 -16.81 7.67 9.07
C PRO A 163 -15.83 6.50 8.94
N ARG A 164 -15.40 5.94 10.07
CA ARG A 164 -14.36 4.90 10.12
C ARG A 164 -14.59 3.77 9.10
N ASP A 165 -15.77 3.19 9.08
CA ASP A 165 -16.07 2.04 8.21
C ASP A 165 -16.09 2.44 6.73
N GLN A 166 -16.61 3.65 6.45
CA GLN A 166 -16.61 4.21 5.11
C GLN A 166 -15.19 4.54 4.62
N LEU A 167 -14.34 5.05 5.50
CA LEU A 167 -12.94 5.34 5.24
C LEU A 167 -12.16 4.06 4.94
N VAL A 168 -12.32 3.03 5.77
CA VAL A 168 -11.72 1.70 5.56
C VAL A 168 -12.17 1.12 4.22
N GLN A 169 -13.45 1.26 3.88
CA GLN A 169 -13.99 0.82 2.59
C GLN A 169 -13.38 1.59 1.42
N ALA A 170 -13.25 2.92 1.52
CA ALA A 170 -12.63 3.76 0.50
C ALA A 170 -11.14 3.40 0.28
N MET A 171 -10.39 3.12 1.35
CA MET A 171 -9.01 2.61 1.24
C MET A 171 -8.98 1.26 0.53
N GLY A 172 -9.90 0.36 0.85
CA GLY A 172 -10.05 -0.94 0.16
C GLY A 172 -10.28 -0.76 -1.34
N MET A 173 -11.15 0.18 -1.74
CA MET A 173 -11.38 0.50 -3.15
C MET A 173 -10.12 1.05 -3.84
N LEU A 174 -9.44 2.04 -3.22
CA LEU A 174 -8.19 2.61 -3.74
C LEU A 174 -7.13 1.54 -3.95
N PHE A 175 -6.85 0.75 -2.91
CA PHE A 175 -5.80 -0.25 -2.97
C PHE A 175 -6.14 -1.38 -3.93
N THR A 176 -7.41 -1.77 -4.05
CA THR A 176 -7.87 -2.74 -5.05
C THR A 176 -7.63 -2.22 -6.47
N ALA A 177 -8.16 -1.04 -6.79
CA ALA A 177 -8.05 -0.47 -8.14
C ALA A 177 -6.58 -0.21 -8.52
N SER A 178 -5.80 0.32 -7.59
CA SER A 178 -4.37 0.58 -7.81
C SER A 178 -3.55 -0.70 -7.93
N THR A 179 -3.86 -1.75 -7.16
CA THR A 179 -3.19 -3.06 -7.28
C THR A 179 -3.50 -3.72 -8.61
N LEU A 180 -4.74 -3.65 -9.10
CA LEU A 180 -5.12 -4.14 -10.43
C LEU A 180 -4.37 -3.39 -11.53
N ALA A 181 -4.36 -2.06 -11.48
CA ALA A 181 -3.61 -1.26 -12.45
C ALA A 181 -2.12 -1.56 -12.41
N LEU A 182 -1.55 -1.76 -11.21
CA LEU A 182 -0.15 -2.12 -11.05
C LEU A 182 0.14 -3.51 -11.60
N ALA A 183 -0.73 -4.50 -11.37
CA ALA A 183 -0.59 -5.84 -11.92
C ALA A 183 -0.57 -5.83 -13.45
N LEU A 184 -1.48 -5.07 -14.08
CA LEU A 184 -1.49 -4.88 -15.53
C LEU A 184 -0.20 -4.19 -16.02
N ALA A 185 0.26 -3.16 -15.31
CA ALA A 185 1.48 -2.43 -15.65
C ALA A 185 2.74 -3.29 -15.57
N LEU A 186 2.90 -4.08 -14.50
CA LEU A 186 4.03 -4.98 -14.35
C LEU A 186 3.97 -6.15 -15.34
N GLY A 187 2.78 -6.70 -15.60
CA GLY A 187 2.55 -7.75 -16.58
C GLY A 187 2.90 -7.32 -18.00
N GLY A 188 2.41 -6.15 -18.42
CA GLY A 188 2.75 -5.56 -19.73
C GLY A 188 4.24 -5.23 -19.88
N GLN A 189 4.95 -5.05 -18.75
CA GLN A 189 6.39 -4.82 -18.73
C GLN A 189 7.24 -6.08 -18.52
N GLN A 190 6.64 -7.27 -18.48
CA GLN A 190 7.32 -8.56 -18.22
C GLN A 190 8.06 -8.60 -16.87
N LEU A 191 7.62 -7.78 -15.92
CA LEU A 191 8.12 -7.74 -14.53
C LEU A 191 7.36 -8.73 -13.62
N LEU A 192 6.33 -9.40 -14.15
CA LEU A 192 5.60 -10.49 -13.49
C LEU A 192 5.99 -11.84 -14.09
N GLY A 193 7.07 -12.42 -13.58
CA GLY A 193 7.45 -13.80 -13.90
C GLY A 193 6.48 -14.82 -13.28
N TRP A 194 6.36 -15.98 -13.91
CA TRP A 194 5.49 -17.07 -13.46
C TRP A 194 5.80 -17.51 -12.02
N ASP A 195 7.08 -17.71 -11.70
CA ASP A 195 7.55 -18.10 -10.37
C ASP A 195 7.17 -17.06 -9.29
N THR A 196 7.35 -15.77 -9.57
CA THR A 196 6.98 -14.68 -8.66
C THR A 196 5.47 -14.56 -8.49
N GLY A 197 4.71 -14.79 -9.56
CA GLY A 197 3.25 -14.84 -9.51
C GLY A 197 2.72 -15.98 -8.64
N LEU A 198 3.32 -17.18 -8.75
CA LEU A 198 3.00 -18.31 -7.88
C LEU A 198 3.35 -18.02 -6.42
N LEU A 199 4.53 -17.44 -6.16
CA LEU A 199 4.94 -17.06 -4.80
C LEU A 199 4.04 -15.98 -4.19
N SER A 200 3.65 -14.96 -4.98
CA SER A 200 2.66 -13.95 -4.59
C SER A 200 1.32 -14.59 -4.24
N THR A 201 0.84 -15.51 -5.07
CA THR A 201 -0.41 -16.24 -4.85
C THR A 201 -0.34 -17.08 -3.56
N GLY A 202 0.76 -17.80 -3.35
CA GLY A 202 1.00 -18.56 -2.12
C GLY A 202 1.05 -17.67 -0.88
N ALA A 203 1.58 -16.44 -1.01
CA ALA A 203 1.66 -15.46 0.07
C ALA A 203 0.29 -14.90 0.53
N VAL A 204 -0.80 -15.19 -0.19
CA VAL A 204 -2.16 -14.85 0.26
C VAL A 204 -2.49 -15.55 1.58
N LEU A 205 -2.10 -16.83 1.72
CA LEU A 205 -2.34 -17.60 2.93
C LEU A 205 -1.69 -16.98 4.18
N PRO A 206 -0.38 -16.72 4.24
CA PRO A 206 0.23 -16.07 5.39
C PRO A 206 -0.32 -14.65 5.62
N ALA A 207 -0.66 -13.89 4.58
CA ALA A 207 -1.29 -12.58 4.74
C ALA A 207 -2.65 -12.67 5.46
N LEU A 208 -3.50 -13.63 5.08
CA LEU A 208 -4.81 -13.85 5.71
C LEU A 208 -4.68 -14.37 7.14
N LEU A 209 -3.76 -15.32 7.38
CA LEU A 209 -3.45 -15.82 8.72
C LEU A 209 -2.95 -14.68 9.61
N GLY A 210 -2.04 -13.85 9.11
CA GLY A 210 -1.56 -12.65 9.77
C GLY A 210 -2.71 -11.74 10.14
N MET A 211 -3.59 -11.40 9.18
CA MET A 211 -4.76 -10.56 9.45
C MET A 211 -5.68 -11.13 10.53
N ALA A 212 -5.92 -12.45 10.53
CA ALA A 212 -6.72 -13.10 11.56
C ALA A 212 -6.07 -12.99 12.95
N LEU A 213 -4.76 -13.22 13.05
CA LEU A 213 -3.99 -13.04 14.29
C LEU A 213 -4.01 -11.59 14.77
N GLY A 214 -3.80 -10.64 13.85
CA GLY A 214 -3.85 -9.21 14.14
C GLY A 214 -5.20 -8.75 14.67
N ARG A 215 -6.30 -9.23 14.07
CA ARG A 215 -7.67 -8.93 14.56
C ARG A 215 -7.89 -9.45 15.98
N ARG A 216 -7.40 -10.65 16.30
CA ARG A 216 -7.47 -11.20 17.67
C ARG A 216 -6.64 -10.37 18.65
N LEU A 217 -5.42 -9.97 18.25
CA LEU A 217 -4.51 -9.20 19.06
C LEU A 217 -4.99 -7.77 19.33
N ARG A 218 -5.76 -7.19 18.39
CA ARG A 218 -6.36 -5.86 18.51
C ARG A 218 -7.17 -5.67 19.79
N HIS A 219 -7.82 -6.73 20.29
CA HIS A 219 -8.59 -6.67 21.54
C HIS A 219 -7.71 -6.66 22.81
N ARG A 220 -6.43 -7.00 22.68
CA ARG A 220 -5.47 -7.11 23.81
C ARG A 220 -4.46 -5.98 23.88
N LEU A 221 -4.36 -5.15 22.84
CA LEU A 221 -3.37 -4.08 22.77
C LEU A 221 -4.04 -2.70 22.69
N PRO A 222 -3.51 -1.69 23.39
CA PRO A 222 -3.95 -0.31 23.20
C PRO A 222 -3.62 0.15 21.77
N GLU A 223 -4.66 0.32 20.95
CA GLU A 223 -4.59 0.73 19.54
C GLU A 223 -3.66 1.95 19.30
N PRO A 224 -3.64 2.99 20.16
CA PRO A 224 -2.73 4.13 19.98
C PRO A 224 -1.24 3.78 20.10
N VAL A 225 -0.88 2.89 21.03
CA VAL A 225 0.52 2.47 21.25
C VAL A 225 0.98 1.64 20.08
N PHE A 226 0.18 0.66 19.66
CA PHE A 226 0.50 -0.18 18.50
C PHE A 226 0.69 0.68 17.25
N ARG A 227 -0.22 1.63 17.01
CA ARG A 227 -0.13 2.53 15.85
C ARG A 227 1.13 3.39 15.89
N ARG A 228 1.53 3.88 17.07
CA ARG A 228 2.76 4.66 17.24
C ARG A 228 4.01 3.82 16.95
N VAL A 229 4.09 2.61 17.51
CA VAL A 229 5.22 1.69 17.26
C VAL A 229 5.29 1.31 15.78
N PHE A 230 4.15 1.02 15.16
CA PHE A 230 4.08 0.75 13.72
C PHE A 230 4.66 1.88 12.87
N PHE A 231 4.23 3.12 13.10
CA PHE A 231 4.74 4.25 12.32
C PHE A 231 6.21 4.57 12.61
N LEU A 232 6.69 4.37 13.85
CA LEU A 232 8.12 4.48 14.15
C LEU A 232 8.95 3.44 13.39
N ALA A 233 8.50 2.18 13.34
CA ALA A 233 9.14 1.14 12.56
C ALA A 233 9.10 1.44 11.06
N LEU A 234 7.96 1.94 10.56
CA LEU A 234 7.81 2.33 9.15
C LEU A 234 8.74 3.50 8.77
N LEU A 235 8.90 4.48 9.67
CA LEU A 235 9.84 5.59 9.50
C LEU A 235 11.28 5.07 9.44
N GLY A 236 11.69 4.22 10.39
CA GLY A 236 13.02 3.62 10.41
C GLY A 236 13.33 2.84 9.12
N LEU A 237 12.37 2.04 8.64
CA LEU A 237 12.53 1.26 7.43
C LEU A 237 12.53 2.11 6.16
N GLY A 238 11.72 3.18 6.11
CA GLY A 238 11.75 4.14 5.02
C GLY A 238 13.09 4.88 4.92
N LEU A 239 13.64 5.31 6.06
CA LEU A 239 14.97 5.92 6.13
C LEU A 239 16.08 4.93 5.76
N TYR A 240 15.97 3.67 6.19
CA TYR A 240 16.92 2.62 5.81
C TYR A 240 16.98 2.42 4.29
N ILE A 241 15.82 2.29 3.63
CA ILE A 241 15.74 2.14 2.16
C ILE A 241 16.32 3.38 1.47
N LEU A 242 16.02 4.58 1.98
CA LEU A 242 16.55 5.83 1.43
C LEU A 242 18.07 5.90 1.51
N VAL A 243 18.66 5.53 2.65
CA VAL A 243 20.13 5.50 2.80
C VAL A 243 20.76 4.45 1.89
N GLN A 244 20.13 3.27 1.76
CA GLN A 244 20.61 2.21 0.88
C GLN A 244 20.58 2.62 -0.59
N ALA A 245 19.59 3.42 -1.00
CA ALA A 245 19.44 3.90 -2.39
C ALA A 245 20.49 4.93 -2.82
N VAL A 246 21.19 5.58 -1.88
CA VAL A 246 22.18 6.63 -2.16
C VAL A 246 23.62 6.10 -2.04
N ARG A 247 23.80 4.85 -1.61
CA ARG A 247 25.10 4.17 -1.55
C ARG A 247 25.39 3.43 -2.84
#